data_AF-A0A0N9NQY2-F1
#
_entry.id   AF-A0A0N9NQY2-F1
#
_cell.length_a   1.000
_cell.length_b   1.000
_cell.length_c   1.000
_cell.angle_alpha   90.00
_cell.angle_beta   90.00
_cell.angle_gamma   90.00
#
_symmetry.space_group_name_H-M   'P 1'
#
loop_
_entity.id
_entity.type
_entity.pdbx_description
1 polymer ?
#
loop_
_entity_poly.entity_id
_entity_poly.type
_entity_poly.pdbx_seq_one_letter_code
_entity_poly.pdbx_strand_id
1 'polypeptide(L)'
;MKSVFFLFASLMLAPVGYALTDDQQFLEQLRDQSAALLEQSLPPDGFKPPEISAKDKAWIDSLLAKQQQAQQHAADATKAQTARETPFIYFVSFSIPEAGLKQMVPEATQLGIPTLINGLIDNDFRKTASAVFELTKDSGEGGVQIDPKTFAQYGITQVPALVVRCEQGFDVMYGNIRLISAIERIASSGDCHQVAQDWLVSRSR
;
A
#
# COMPACT_ATOMS: atom_id res chain seq x y z
N MET A 1 -41.40 -5.83 -71.69
CA MET A 1 -40.84 -7.08 -71.13
C MET A 1 -39.32 -6.97 -71.09
N LYS A 2 -38.72 -6.57 -69.96
CA LYS A 2 -37.29 -6.76 -69.67
C LYS A 2 -37.13 -6.85 -68.15
N SER A 3 -36.92 -8.06 -67.65
CA SER A 3 -36.64 -8.32 -66.23
C SER A 3 -35.22 -7.86 -65.90
N VAL A 4 -35.12 -7.06 -64.84
CA VAL A 4 -33.89 -6.63 -64.20
C VAL A 4 -33.49 -7.71 -63.20
N PHE A 5 -32.28 -8.25 -63.33
CA PHE A 5 -31.66 -9.07 -62.29
C PHE A 5 -30.44 -8.33 -61.74
N PHE A 6 -30.51 -8.05 -60.44
CA PHE A 6 -29.46 -7.44 -59.63
C PHE A 6 -28.27 -8.40 -59.51
N LEU A 7 -27.08 -7.95 -59.91
CA LEU A 7 -25.82 -8.59 -59.57
C LEU A 7 -25.35 -8.05 -58.22
N PHE A 8 -25.26 -8.97 -57.26
CA PHE A 8 -24.82 -8.76 -55.88
C PHE A 8 -23.36 -8.28 -55.82
N ALA A 9 -23.14 -7.22 -55.03
CA ALA A 9 -21.83 -6.79 -54.59
C ALA A 9 -21.24 -7.78 -53.58
N SER A 10 -19.98 -8.15 -53.76
CA SER A 10 -19.16 -8.80 -52.72
C SER A 10 -18.02 -7.85 -52.36
N LEU A 11 -18.23 -7.11 -51.27
CA LEU A 11 -17.23 -6.31 -50.58
C LEU A 11 -16.68 -7.20 -49.45
N MET A 12 -15.46 -7.71 -49.60
CA MET A 12 -14.77 -8.43 -48.53
C MET A 12 -14.08 -7.43 -47.60
N LEU A 13 -14.74 -7.09 -46.49
CA LEU A 13 -14.06 -6.58 -45.29
C LEU A 13 -13.57 -7.79 -44.47
N ALA A 14 -12.26 -7.95 -44.33
CA ALA A 14 -11.68 -8.88 -43.37
C ALA A 14 -11.69 -8.25 -41.97
N PRO A 15 -12.28 -8.90 -40.94
CA PRO A 15 -12.07 -8.50 -39.56
C PRO A 15 -10.79 -9.13 -39.02
N VAL A 16 -9.97 -8.28 -38.40
CA VAL A 16 -8.81 -8.61 -37.59
C VAL A 16 -9.26 -9.49 -36.41
N GLY A 17 -8.87 -10.76 -36.41
CA GLY A 17 -9.23 -11.73 -35.37
C GLY A 17 -8.12 -12.70 -34.99
N TYR A 18 -6.85 -12.36 -35.26
CA TYR A 18 -5.73 -13.30 -35.17
C TYR A 18 -5.00 -13.37 -33.81
N ALA A 19 -5.44 -12.65 -32.77
CA ALA A 19 -4.68 -12.57 -31.51
C ALA A 19 -5.16 -13.53 -30.40
N LEU A 20 -6.43 -13.91 -30.34
CA LEU A 20 -6.96 -14.74 -29.23
C LEU A 20 -6.68 -16.24 -29.40
N THR A 21 -6.54 -16.71 -30.63
CA THR A 21 -6.40 -18.14 -30.91
C THR A 21 -4.99 -18.65 -30.63
N ASP A 22 -3.98 -17.83 -30.90
CA ASP A 22 -2.56 -18.19 -30.73
C ASP A 22 -2.19 -18.32 -29.25
N ASP A 23 -2.65 -17.37 -28.41
CA ASP A 23 -2.47 -17.43 -26.97
C ASP A 23 -3.15 -18.66 -26.34
N GLN A 24 -4.36 -19.00 -26.79
CA GLN A 24 -5.05 -20.20 -26.31
C GLN A 24 -4.36 -21.49 -26.73
N GLN A 25 -3.84 -21.55 -27.96
CA GLN A 25 -3.06 -22.68 -28.45
C GLN A 25 -1.74 -22.83 -27.71
N PHE A 26 -1.07 -21.72 -27.41
CA PHE A 26 0.16 -21.72 -26.62
C PHE A 26 -0.09 -22.17 -25.17
N LEU A 27 -1.18 -21.72 -24.54
CA LEU A 27 -1.56 -22.13 -23.19
C LEU A 27 -1.94 -23.61 -23.11
N GLU A 28 -2.70 -24.12 -24.08
CA GLU A 28 -3.01 -25.55 -24.18
C GLU A 28 -1.73 -26.37 -24.42
N GLN A 29 -0.82 -25.89 -25.27
CA GLN A 29 0.47 -26.53 -25.49
C GLN A 29 1.31 -26.58 -24.21
N LEU A 30 1.34 -25.51 -23.41
CA LEU A 30 2.03 -25.49 -22.11
C LEU A 30 1.40 -26.45 -21.12
N ARG A 31 0.06 -26.50 -21.06
CA ARG A 31 -0.67 -27.44 -20.21
C ARG A 31 -0.32 -28.88 -20.60
N ASP A 32 -0.35 -29.19 -21.89
CA ASP A 32 -0.09 -30.53 -22.39
C ASP A 32 1.39 -30.92 -22.22
N GLN A 33 2.33 -29.98 -22.39
CA GLN A 33 3.75 -30.19 -22.08
C GLN A 33 3.96 -30.50 -20.60
N SER A 34 3.27 -29.78 -19.71
CA SER A 34 3.34 -30.01 -18.27
C SER A 34 2.71 -31.35 -17.88
N ALA A 35 1.61 -31.74 -18.54
CA ALA A 35 0.94 -33.02 -18.32
C ALA A 35 1.83 -34.20 -18.78
N ALA A 36 2.47 -34.08 -19.94
CA ALA A 36 3.41 -35.09 -20.44
C ALA A 36 4.65 -35.24 -19.53
N LEU A 37 5.16 -34.14 -18.98
CA LEU A 37 6.27 -34.17 -18.01
C LEU A 37 5.84 -34.82 -16.68
N LEU A 38 4.61 -34.57 -16.22
CA LEU A 38 4.03 -35.20 -15.04
C LEU A 38 3.80 -36.70 -15.26
N GLU A 39 3.32 -37.11 -16.44
CA GLU A 39 3.21 -38.53 -16.81
C GLU A 39 4.58 -39.22 -16.85
N GLN A 40 5.61 -38.57 -17.39
CA GLN A 40 6.98 -39.10 -17.36
C GLN A 40 7.58 -39.12 -15.94
N SER A 41 7.06 -38.30 -15.04
CA SER A 41 7.45 -38.24 -13.62
C SER A 41 6.58 -39.10 -12.72
N LEU A 42 5.67 -39.92 -13.29
CA LEU A 42 4.93 -40.91 -12.53
C LEU A 42 5.97 -41.84 -11.88
N PRO A 43 5.94 -41.97 -10.56
CA PRO A 43 6.90 -42.82 -9.90
C PRO A 43 6.66 -44.27 -10.36
N PRO A 44 7.70 -45.10 -10.50
CA PRO A 44 7.56 -46.46 -11.02
C PRO A 44 6.52 -47.25 -10.22
N ASP A 45 5.80 -48.15 -10.88
CA ASP A 45 4.82 -49.03 -10.22
C ASP A 45 5.44 -49.68 -8.98
N GLY A 46 4.88 -49.37 -7.81
CA GLY A 46 5.39 -49.82 -6.51
C GLY A 46 6.12 -48.77 -5.67
N PHE A 47 6.26 -47.52 -6.14
CA PHE A 47 6.70 -46.41 -5.29
C PHE A 47 5.65 -46.13 -4.22
N LYS A 48 5.96 -46.50 -2.98
CA LYS A 48 5.22 -46.05 -1.80
C LYS A 48 5.84 -44.74 -1.36
N PRO A 49 5.08 -43.62 -1.33
CA PRO A 49 5.53 -42.42 -0.64
C PRO A 49 6.02 -42.81 0.76
N PRO A 50 7.13 -42.27 1.25
CA PRO A 50 7.60 -42.58 2.59
C PRO A 50 6.46 -42.30 3.57
N GLU A 51 6.10 -43.28 4.39
CA GLU A 51 5.06 -43.08 5.39
C GLU A 51 5.53 -42.00 6.35
N ILE A 52 4.88 -40.85 6.31
CA ILE A 52 5.13 -39.75 7.24
C ILE A 52 4.96 -40.33 8.65
N SER A 53 6.03 -40.34 9.43
CA SER A 53 5.98 -40.94 10.77
C SER A 53 4.96 -40.20 11.63
N ALA A 54 4.40 -40.85 12.65
CA ALA A 54 3.46 -40.21 13.56
C ALA A 54 4.05 -38.93 14.20
N LYS A 55 5.38 -38.91 14.41
CA LYS A 55 6.12 -37.76 14.95
C LYS A 55 6.16 -36.59 13.96
N ASP A 56 6.38 -36.87 12.68
CA ASP A 56 6.44 -35.84 11.64
C ASP A 56 5.06 -35.23 11.39
N LYS A 57 3.99 -36.04 11.44
CA LYS A 57 2.60 -35.53 11.38
C LYS A 57 2.31 -34.57 12.53
N ALA A 58 2.64 -34.96 13.76
CA ALA A 58 2.45 -34.11 14.94
C ALA A 58 3.25 -32.80 14.85
N TRP A 59 4.46 -32.84 14.26
CA TRP A 59 5.24 -31.64 14.02
C TRP A 59 4.60 -30.72 12.96
N ILE A 60 4.13 -31.27 11.83
CA ILE A 60 3.41 -30.50 10.79
C ILE A 60 2.16 -29.83 11.37
N ASP A 61 1.38 -30.56 12.17
CA ASP A 61 0.18 -30.02 12.82
C ASP A 61 0.52 -28.89 13.80
N SER A 62 1.63 -29.02 14.54
CA SER A 62 2.11 -27.98 15.45
C SER A 62 2.55 -26.70 14.73
N LEU A 63 3.16 -26.84 13.53
CA LEU A 63 3.54 -25.70 12.70
C LEU A 63 2.32 -24.99 12.14
N LEU A 64 1.33 -25.74 11.66
CA LEU A 64 0.11 -25.18 11.11
C LEU A 64 -0.69 -24.44 12.19
N ALA A 65 -0.79 -25.02 13.39
CA ALA A 65 -1.41 -24.37 14.55
C ALA A 65 -0.67 -23.08 14.93
N LYS A 66 0.67 -23.09 14.94
CA LYS A 66 1.49 -21.90 15.22
C LYS A 66 1.33 -20.81 14.16
N GLN A 67 1.21 -21.19 12.89
CA GLN A 67 0.96 -20.26 11.78
C GLN A 67 -0.42 -19.60 11.90
N GLN A 68 -1.46 -20.39 12.19
CA GLN A 68 -2.82 -19.88 12.39
C GLN A 68 -2.90 -18.94 13.59
N GLN A 69 -2.23 -19.27 14.70
CA GLN A 69 -2.12 -18.37 15.85
C GLN A 69 -1.40 -17.07 15.48
N ALA A 70 -0.29 -17.14 14.76
CA ALA A 70 0.42 -15.95 14.30
C ALA A 70 -0.43 -15.08 13.37
N GLN A 71 -1.27 -15.69 12.51
CA GLN A 71 -2.21 -14.98 11.64
C GLN A 71 -3.35 -14.32 12.43
N GLN A 72 -3.88 -14.98 13.47
CA GLN A 72 -4.90 -14.40 14.36
C GLN A 72 -4.32 -13.22 15.16
N HIS A 73 -3.13 -13.38 15.74
CA HIS A 73 -2.43 -12.29 16.41
C HIS A 73 -2.11 -11.14 15.46
N ALA A 74 -1.76 -11.41 14.20
CA ALA A 74 -1.54 -10.37 13.18
C ALA A 74 -2.85 -9.66 12.78
N ALA A 75 -3.97 -10.38 12.69
CA ALA A 75 -5.28 -9.80 12.38
C ALA A 75 -5.81 -8.91 13.53
N ASP A 76 -5.64 -9.34 14.78
CA ASP A 76 -6.02 -8.57 15.97
C ASP A 76 -5.08 -7.37 16.20
N ALA A 77 -3.77 -7.53 15.95
CA ALA A 77 -2.83 -6.43 15.96
C ALA A 77 -3.15 -5.41 14.85
N THR A 78 -3.52 -5.85 13.64
CA THR A 78 -3.91 -4.95 12.55
C THR A 78 -5.18 -4.18 12.90
N LYS A 79 -6.20 -4.83 13.49
CA LYS A 79 -7.43 -4.15 13.94
C LYS A 79 -7.19 -3.17 15.10
N ALA A 80 -6.36 -3.53 16.08
CA ALA A 80 -5.98 -2.65 17.18
C ALA A 80 -5.09 -1.48 16.73
N GLN A 81 -4.31 -1.66 15.67
CA GLN A 81 -3.46 -0.64 15.08
C GLN A 81 -4.27 0.33 14.21
N THR A 82 -5.27 -0.15 13.45
CA THR A 82 -6.25 0.73 12.77
C THR A 82 -7.11 1.52 13.75
N ALA A 83 -7.37 1.00 14.96
CA ALA A 83 -8.09 1.72 16.01
C ALA A 83 -7.23 2.77 16.74
N ARG A 84 -5.90 2.74 16.58
CA ARG A 84 -4.95 3.72 17.13
C ARG A 84 -4.36 4.65 16.08
N GLU A 85 -4.73 4.47 14.82
CA GLU A 85 -4.31 5.38 13.76
C GLU A 85 -5.01 6.72 13.96
N THR A 86 -4.22 7.72 14.32
CA THR A 86 -4.65 9.11 14.30
C THR A 86 -5.20 9.46 12.90
N PRO A 87 -6.30 10.23 12.81
CA PRO A 87 -6.84 10.63 11.50
C PRO A 87 -5.91 11.60 10.76
N PHE A 88 -4.86 12.09 11.42
CA PHE A 88 -3.89 13.03 10.90
C PHE A 88 -2.66 12.33 10.32
N ILE A 89 -2.19 12.78 9.17
CA ILE A 89 -0.93 12.35 8.56
C ILE A 89 -0.17 13.58 8.09
N TYR A 90 1.11 13.69 8.47
CA TYR A 90 1.93 14.84 8.11
C TYR A 90 2.99 14.45 7.07
N PHE A 91 3.03 15.18 5.97
CA PHE A 91 3.88 14.91 4.81
C PHE A 91 4.99 15.94 4.73
N VAL A 92 6.23 15.46 4.75
CA VAL A 92 7.44 16.27 4.60
C VAL A 92 8.39 15.64 3.58
N SER A 93 9.43 16.36 3.19
CA SER A 93 10.46 15.85 2.28
C SER A 93 11.80 16.49 2.60
N PHE A 94 12.88 15.84 2.18
CA PHE A 94 14.24 16.40 2.25
C PHE A 94 14.50 17.54 1.26
N SER A 95 13.51 17.93 0.45
CA SER A 95 13.55 19.22 -0.25
C SER A 95 13.41 20.41 0.70
N ILE A 96 12.88 20.19 1.91
CA ILE A 96 12.84 21.16 2.99
C ILE A 96 14.23 21.20 3.66
N PRO A 97 14.80 22.38 3.93
CA PRO A 97 16.06 22.50 4.65
C PRO A 97 16.01 21.79 6.01
N GLU A 98 17.13 21.20 6.43
CA GLU A 98 17.26 20.47 7.70
C GLU A 98 16.75 21.28 8.91
N ALA A 99 17.05 22.58 8.95
CA ALA A 99 16.59 23.48 10.01
C ALA A 99 15.05 23.53 10.12
N GLY A 100 14.34 23.47 8.99
CA GLY A 100 12.88 23.42 8.98
C GLY A 100 12.37 22.07 9.47
N LEU A 101 12.98 20.97 9.01
CA LEU A 101 12.62 19.62 9.44
C LEU A 101 12.83 19.41 10.96
N LYS A 102 13.88 19.99 11.54
CA LYS A 102 14.16 19.98 12.99
C LYS A 102 13.09 20.68 13.83
N GLN A 103 12.29 21.56 13.24
CA GLN A 103 11.16 22.19 13.92
C GLN A 103 9.87 21.40 13.69
N MET A 104 9.65 20.95 12.45
CA MET A 104 8.43 20.30 12.01
C MET A 104 8.24 18.88 12.58
N VAL A 105 9.28 18.03 12.53
CA VAL A 105 9.20 16.62 12.95
C VAL A 105 8.92 16.48 14.45
N PRO A 106 9.60 17.23 15.35
CA PRO A 106 9.29 17.17 16.77
C PRO A 106 7.88 17.68 17.09
N GLU A 107 7.38 18.72 16.40
CA GLU A 107 6.01 19.20 16.58
C GLU A 107 4.99 18.09 16.25
N ALA A 108 5.14 17.41 15.11
CA ALA A 108 4.27 16.30 14.74
C ALA A 108 4.35 15.15 15.76
N THR A 109 5.55 14.84 16.24
CA THR A 109 5.81 13.79 17.25
C THR A 109 5.10 14.10 18.58
N GLN A 110 5.20 15.34 19.07
CA GLN A 110 4.48 15.79 20.28
C GLN A 110 2.97 15.67 20.12
N LEU A 111 2.47 15.86 18.90
CA LEU A 111 1.06 15.70 18.58
C LEU A 111 0.65 14.24 18.30
N GLY A 112 1.57 13.28 18.33
CA GLY A 112 1.29 11.89 17.98
C GLY A 112 0.85 11.71 16.53
N ILE A 113 1.26 12.64 15.65
CA ILE A 113 0.94 12.63 14.22
C ILE A 113 2.10 11.95 13.48
N PRO A 114 1.87 10.85 12.75
CA PRO A 114 2.91 10.20 11.97
C PRO A 114 3.40 11.14 10.87
N THR A 115 4.72 11.27 10.79
CA THR A 115 5.37 12.04 9.74
C THR A 115 5.87 11.11 8.64
N LEU A 116 5.52 11.39 7.39
CA LEU A 116 5.87 10.61 6.21
C LEU A 116 6.82 11.41 5.32
N ILE A 117 7.75 10.69 4.70
CA ILE A 117 8.63 11.18 3.64
C ILE A 117 8.42 10.37 2.36
N ASN A 118 8.47 11.07 1.24
CA ASN A 118 8.15 10.47 -0.07
C ASN A 118 9.22 9.45 -0.51
N GLY A 119 10.48 9.65 -0.14
CA GLY A 119 11.56 8.79 -0.62
C GLY A 119 12.89 9.04 0.05
N LEU A 120 13.93 8.47 -0.57
CA LEU A 120 15.29 8.51 -0.08
C LEU A 120 16.04 9.73 -0.61
N ILE A 121 17.01 10.22 0.17
CA ILE A 121 17.99 11.20 -0.27
C ILE A 121 18.94 10.53 -1.26
N ASP A 122 19.04 11.05 -2.49
CA ASP A 122 19.93 10.54 -3.55
C ASP A 122 19.82 9.02 -3.81
N ASN A 123 18.64 8.41 -3.59
CA ASN A 123 18.44 6.95 -3.63
C ASN A 123 19.30 6.14 -2.65
N ASP A 124 19.75 6.76 -1.55
CA ASP A 124 20.63 6.15 -0.57
C ASP A 124 19.96 6.05 0.81
N PHE A 125 19.78 4.82 1.28
CA PHE A 125 19.19 4.52 2.59
C PHE A 125 20.05 5.01 3.75
N ARG A 126 21.39 4.93 3.65
CA ARG A 126 22.31 5.33 4.72
C ARG A 126 22.27 6.83 4.91
N LYS A 127 22.35 7.60 3.83
CA LYS A 127 22.19 9.07 3.87
C LYS A 127 20.87 9.46 4.50
N THR A 128 19.79 8.80 4.08
CA THR A 128 18.44 9.03 4.61
C THR A 128 18.36 8.73 6.11
N ALA A 129 18.85 7.56 6.53
CA ALA A 129 18.86 7.17 7.94
C ALA A 129 19.68 8.13 8.81
N SER A 130 20.86 8.54 8.33
CA SER A 130 21.69 9.55 9.01
C SER A 130 20.97 10.89 9.13
N ALA A 131 20.33 11.38 8.08
CA ALA A 131 19.57 12.62 8.13
C ALA A 131 18.42 12.53 9.13
N VAL A 132 17.62 11.46 9.09
CA VAL A 132 16.52 11.23 10.04
C VAL A 132 17.04 11.14 11.48
N PHE A 133 18.14 10.45 11.71
CA PHE A 133 18.78 10.37 13.02
C PHE A 133 19.20 11.76 13.51
N GLU A 134 19.81 12.59 12.66
CA GLU A 134 20.18 13.96 13.02
C GLU A 134 18.97 14.87 13.32
N LEU A 135 17.79 14.56 12.76
CA LEU A 135 16.54 15.28 13.07
C LEU A 135 15.98 14.92 14.45
N THR A 136 16.14 13.67 14.88
CA THR A 136 15.52 13.15 16.11
C THR A 136 16.49 12.98 17.28
N LYS A 137 17.79 13.17 17.07
CA LYS A 137 18.82 13.00 18.11
C LYS A 137 18.58 13.85 19.36
N ASP A 138 18.05 15.07 19.19
CA ASP A 138 17.88 16.03 20.28
C ASP A 138 16.60 15.74 21.08
N SER A 139 15.58 15.17 20.44
CA SER A 139 14.31 14.79 21.09
C SER A 139 14.34 13.37 21.66
N GLY A 140 15.17 12.46 21.14
CA GLY A 140 15.22 11.05 21.53
C GLY A 140 13.97 10.24 21.19
N GLU A 141 12.91 10.92 20.77
CA GLU A 141 11.62 10.39 20.38
C GLU A 141 11.26 10.89 18.98
N GLY A 142 10.49 10.08 18.26
CA GLY A 142 10.00 10.38 16.93
C GLY A 142 10.81 9.72 15.81
N GLY A 143 10.39 10.00 14.58
CA GLY A 143 10.93 9.40 13.38
C GLY A 143 10.05 9.75 12.19
N VAL A 144 10.47 9.31 11.02
CA VAL A 144 9.69 9.47 9.79
C VAL A 144 9.51 8.12 9.11
N GLN A 145 8.38 7.97 8.42
CA GLN A 145 8.07 6.78 7.63
C GLN A 145 8.31 7.06 6.15
N ILE A 146 9.01 6.18 5.45
CA ILE A 146 9.18 6.28 4.00
C ILE A 146 8.00 5.58 3.34
N ASP A 147 7.06 6.35 2.79
CA ASP A 147 5.89 5.80 2.09
C ASP A 147 5.49 6.63 0.87
N PRO A 148 6.10 6.40 -0.31
CA PRO A 148 5.71 7.06 -1.55
C PRO A 148 4.27 6.74 -1.99
N LYS A 149 3.71 5.60 -1.56
CA LYS A 149 2.36 5.20 -1.98
C LYS A 149 1.32 6.07 -1.32
N THR A 150 1.48 6.39 -0.05
CA THR A 150 0.58 7.31 0.65
C THR A 150 0.64 8.73 0.06
N PHE A 151 1.82 9.20 -0.37
CA PHE A 151 1.94 10.47 -1.10
C PHE A 151 1.10 10.47 -2.37
N ALA A 152 1.20 9.41 -3.18
CA ALA A 152 0.42 9.26 -4.41
C ALA A 152 -1.08 9.13 -4.12
N GLN A 153 -1.46 8.40 -3.07
CA GLN A 153 -2.86 8.18 -2.68
C GLN A 153 -3.59 9.50 -2.39
N TYR A 154 -2.94 10.44 -1.69
CA TYR A 154 -3.53 11.75 -1.37
C TYR A 154 -3.15 12.84 -2.38
N GLY A 155 -2.45 12.51 -3.46
CA GLY A 155 -2.05 13.48 -4.50
C GLY A 155 -1.11 14.57 -3.99
N ILE A 156 -0.29 14.27 -2.97
CA ILE A 156 0.62 15.25 -2.35
C ILE A 156 1.82 15.48 -3.26
N THR A 157 1.82 16.62 -3.95
CA THR A 157 2.90 17.06 -4.85
C THR A 157 3.75 18.18 -4.24
N GLN A 158 3.25 18.81 -3.18
CA GLN A 158 3.88 19.92 -2.48
C GLN A 158 3.96 19.62 -0.99
N VAL A 159 5.04 20.10 -0.36
CA VAL A 159 5.33 19.86 1.06
C VAL A 159 5.81 21.16 1.72
N PRO A 160 5.57 21.34 3.03
CA PRO A 160 4.87 20.42 3.93
C PRO A 160 3.34 20.41 3.70
N ALA A 161 2.70 19.28 4.03
CA ALA A 161 1.25 19.11 3.95
C ALA A 161 0.70 18.29 5.13
N LEU A 162 -0.45 18.68 5.67
CA LEU A 162 -1.20 17.94 6.67
C LEU A 162 -2.47 17.39 6.03
N VAL A 163 -2.69 16.09 6.12
CA VAL A 163 -3.92 15.42 5.70
C VAL A 163 -4.74 15.04 6.93
N VAL A 164 -6.03 15.28 6.87
CA VAL A 164 -7.00 14.84 7.89
C VAL A 164 -8.03 13.95 7.23
N ARG A 165 -8.16 12.73 7.72
CA ARG A 165 -9.09 11.71 7.21
C ARG A 165 -10.41 11.78 7.96
N CYS A 166 -11.51 11.68 7.23
CA CYS A 166 -12.84 11.51 7.79
C CYS A 166 -13.66 10.53 6.93
N GLU A 167 -14.85 10.15 7.39
CA GLU A 167 -15.69 9.17 6.66
C GLU A 167 -16.08 9.64 5.25
N GLN A 168 -16.16 10.96 5.06
CA GLN A 168 -16.57 11.57 3.78
C GLN A 168 -15.39 11.76 2.81
N GLY A 169 -14.14 11.56 3.25
CA GLY A 169 -12.96 11.80 2.43
C GLY A 169 -11.77 12.29 3.26
N PHE A 170 -11.12 13.34 2.77
CA PHE A 170 -9.98 13.95 3.46
C PHE A 170 -9.83 15.43 3.12
N ASP A 171 -9.32 16.20 4.08
CA ASP A 171 -8.86 17.56 3.88
C ASP A 171 -7.34 17.58 3.76
N VAL A 172 -6.80 18.52 2.97
CA VAL A 172 -5.35 18.76 2.86
C VAL A 172 -5.04 20.23 3.15
N MET A 173 -4.12 20.47 4.08
CA MET A 173 -3.59 21.80 4.38
C MET A 173 -2.11 21.86 4.00
N TYR A 174 -1.77 22.80 3.12
CA TYR A 174 -0.40 23.01 2.67
C TYR A 174 0.26 24.20 3.35
N GLY A 175 1.58 24.14 3.48
CA GLY A 175 2.42 25.26 3.84
C GLY A 175 3.01 25.19 5.25
N ASN A 176 3.95 26.10 5.52
CA ASN A 176 4.67 26.18 6.79
C ASN A 176 3.83 26.86 7.88
N ILE A 177 2.73 26.23 8.25
CA ILE A 177 1.86 26.63 9.35
C ILE A 177 2.03 25.66 10.53
N ARG A 178 1.83 26.17 11.75
CA ARG A 178 1.82 25.33 12.96
C ARG A 178 0.74 24.26 12.85
N LEU A 179 1.06 23.03 13.24
CA LEU A 179 0.14 21.90 13.07
C LEU A 179 -1.19 22.12 13.81
N ILE A 180 -1.14 22.61 15.05
CA ILE A 180 -2.35 22.96 15.80
C ILE A 180 -3.20 23.98 15.03
N SER A 181 -2.60 25.03 14.49
CA SER A 181 -3.33 26.05 13.73
C SER A 181 -3.92 25.51 12.42
N ALA A 182 -3.25 24.56 11.78
CA ALA A 182 -3.80 23.84 10.62
C ALA A 182 -5.05 23.04 11.01
N ILE A 183 -4.99 22.33 12.14
CA ILE A 183 -6.09 21.54 12.67
C ILE A 183 -7.26 22.44 13.08
N GLU A 184 -7.01 23.57 13.75
CA GLU A 184 -8.02 24.57 14.09
C GLU A 184 -8.70 25.13 12.84
N ARG A 185 -7.93 25.36 11.77
CA ARG A 185 -8.50 25.84 10.50
C ARG A 185 -9.45 24.80 9.89
N ILE A 186 -9.06 23.54 9.86
CA ILE A 186 -9.93 22.44 9.41
C ILE A 186 -11.16 22.32 10.31
N ALA A 187 -10.99 22.40 11.63
CA ALA A 187 -12.08 22.39 12.60
C ALA A 187 -13.09 23.54 12.39
N SER A 188 -12.64 24.67 11.82
CA SER A 188 -13.51 25.82 11.56
C SER A 188 -14.25 25.79 10.23
N SER A 189 -13.63 25.25 9.17
CA SER A 189 -14.14 25.41 7.80
C SER A 189 -13.83 24.26 6.84
N GLY A 190 -13.26 23.14 7.31
CA GLY A 190 -12.93 21.97 6.49
C GLY A 190 -14.08 20.97 6.42
N ASP A 191 -14.03 20.07 5.44
CA ASP A 191 -15.02 19.01 5.29
C ASP A 191 -14.92 18.01 6.46
N CYS A 192 -13.70 17.76 6.94
CA CYS A 192 -13.40 16.93 8.11
C CYS A 192 -13.42 17.70 9.46
N HIS A 193 -14.16 18.82 9.55
CA HIS A 193 -14.20 19.67 10.75
C HIS A 193 -14.54 18.92 12.04
N GLN A 194 -15.52 18.00 12.02
CA GLN A 194 -15.95 17.27 13.22
C GLN A 194 -14.80 16.43 13.81
N VAL A 195 -14.06 15.72 12.97
CA VAL A 195 -12.90 14.92 13.39
C VAL A 195 -11.82 15.81 14.01
N ALA A 196 -11.57 16.97 13.42
CA ALA A 196 -10.61 17.93 13.94
C ALA A 196 -11.03 18.52 15.29
N GLN A 197 -12.31 18.87 15.45
CA GLN A 197 -12.86 19.37 16.71
C GLN A 197 -12.78 18.32 17.82
N ASP A 198 -13.21 17.09 17.54
CA ASP A 198 -13.20 15.99 18.50
C ASP A 198 -11.77 15.69 18.98
N TRP A 199 -10.80 15.71 18.07
CA TRP A 199 -9.39 15.54 18.42
C TRP A 199 -8.85 16.67 19.29
N LEU A 200 -9.17 17.94 18.98
CA LEU A 200 -8.74 19.09 19.79
C LEU A 200 -9.32 19.02 21.21
N VAL A 201 -10.61 18.70 21.34
CA VAL A 201 -11.29 18.52 22.64
C VAL A 201 -10.70 17.35 23.42
N SER A 202 -10.30 16.26 22.74
CA SER A 202 -9.69 15.11 23.41
C SER A 202 -8.35 15.44 24.08
N ARG A 203 -7.60 16.43 23.57
CA ARG A 203 -6.29 16.86 24.10
C ARG A 203 -6.34 17.96 25.15
N SER A 204 -7.45 18.68 25.26
CA SER A 204 -7.64 19.70 26.30
C SER A 204 -8.10 19.14 27.65
N ARG A 205 -8.33 17.82 27.73
CA ARG A 205 -8.67 17.09 28.96
C ARG A 205 -7.43 16.50 29.60
#